data_AF-A0A5K1K250-F1
#
_entry.id   AF-A0A5K1K250-F1
#
_cell.length_a   1.000
_cell.length_b   1.000
_cell.length_c   1.000
_cell.angle_alpha   90.00
_cell.angle_beta   90.00
_cell.angle_gamma   90.00
#
_symmetry.space_group_name_H-M   'P 1'
#
loop_
_entity.id
_entity.type
_entity.pdbx_description
1 polymer ?
#
loop_
_entity_poly.entity_id
_entity_poly.type
_entity_poly.pdbx_seq_one_letter_code
_entity_poly.pdbx_strand_id
1 'polypeptide(L)'
;IGLLGVIAQTAYNQGVNLFTYQNSRILAGAEYVAKYNLGNDVQYTTYVNSDVRQTQISSGSRGNIRPIWDLLYNHYVKIEGMNATYTTEYAELVRSDGGGADAGGGYYGTTSGGFDQLGYNTLMFTV
;
A
#
# COMPACT_ATOMS: atom_id res chain seq x y z
N ILE A 1 -3.20 2.44 3.58
CA ILE A 1 -3.35 2.39 2.11
C ILE A 1 -4.05 1.11 1.63
N GLY A 2 -3.83 -0.05 2.27
CA GLY A 2 -4.42 -1.34 1.85
C GLY A 2 -5.94 -1.34 1.67
N LEU A 3 -6.70 -0.84 2.65
CA LEU A 3 -8.17 -0.75 2.57
C LEU A 3 -8.65 0.14 1.40
N LEU A 4 -7.93 1.23 1.09
CA LEU A 4 -8.26 2.08 -0.06
C LEU A 4 -8.09 1.32 -1.38
N GLY A 5 -7.09 0.45 -1.49
CA GLY A 5 -6.91 -0.43 -2.64
C GLY A 5 -8.12 -1.35 -2.82
N VAL A 6 -8.57 -2.01 -1.75
CA VAL A 6 -9.75 -2.90 -1.80
C VAL A 6 -11.02 -2.14 -2.18
N ILE A 7 -11.27 -0.97 -1.59
CA ILE A 7 -12.41 -0.11 -1.94
C ILE A 7 -12.36 0.28 -3.43
N ALA A 8 -11.17 0.68 -3.92
CA ALA A 8 -10.99 1.04 -5.31
C ALA A 8 -11.23 -0.17 -6.25
N GLN A 9 -10.78 -1.36 -5.87
CA GLN A 9 -11.04 -2.60 -6.61
C GLN A 9 -12.53 -2.97 -6.63
N THR A 10 -13.22 -2.83 -5.49
CA THR A 10 -14.68 -3.05 -5.41
C THR A 10 -15.44 -2.10 -6.32
N ALA A 11 -15.04 -0.82 -6.39
CA ALA A 11 -15.64 0.15 -7.30
C ALA A 11 -15.29 -0.15 -8.77
N TYR A 12 -14.04 -0.53 -9.05
CA TYR A 12 -13.58 -0.86 -10.39
C TYR A 12 -14.36 -2.05 -10.98
N ASN A 13 -14.63 -3.07 -10.16
CA ASN A 13 -15.47 -4.22 -10.53
C ASN A 13 -16.93 -3.83 -10.86
N GLN A 14 -17.36 -2.63 -10.47
CA GLN A 14 -18.69 -2.07 -10.76
C GLN A 14 -18.63 -1.00 -11.88
N GLY A 15 -17.51 -0.90 -12.60
CA GLY A 15 -17.31 0.06 -13.69
C GLY A 15 -16.93 1.46 -13.24
N VAL A 16 -16.59 1.66 -11.96
CA VAL A 16 -16.15 2.96 -11.42
C VAL A 16 -14.65 2.93 -11.12
N ASN A 17 -13.86 3.63 -11.93
CA ASN A 17 -12.40 3.68 -11.74
C ASN A 17 -12.01 4.71 -10.67
N LEU A 18 -11.95 4.27 -9.40
CA LEU A 18 -11.44 5.08 -8.29
C LEU A 18 -9.90 5.13 -8.24
N PHE A 19 -9.19 4.23 -8.92
CA PHE A 19 -7.73 4.23 -8.94
C PHE A 19 -7.19 5.47 -9.65
N THR A 20 -7.81 5.89 -10.75
CA THR A 20 -7.39 7.07 -11.52
C THR A 20 -8.03 8.39 -11.05
N TYR A 21 -8.98 8.32 -10.11
CA TYR A 21 -9.70 9.48 -9.60
C TYR A 21 -8.77 10.52 -8.96
N GLN A 22 -9.03 11.81 -9.25
CA GLN A 22 -8.25 12.95 -8.76
C GLN A 22 -6.74 12.80 -9.01
N ASN A 23 -6.38 12.51 -10.26
CA ASN A 23 -5.00 12.32 -10.71
C ASN A 23 -4.31 11.19 -9.94
N SER A 24 -4.97 10.05 -9.83
CA SER A 24 -4.49 8.87 -9.11
C SER A 24 -4.09 9.16 -7.66
N ARG A 25 -4.97 9.83 -6.90
CA ARG A 25 -4.69 10.24 -5.51
C ARG A 25 -4.33 9.07 -4.60
N ILE A 26 -4.91 7.90 -4.84
CA ILE A 26 -4.57 6.68 -4.10
C ILE A 26 -3.12 6.28 -4.39
N LEU A 27 -2.65 6.33 -5.65
CA LEU A 27 -1.26 6.07 -6.00
C LEU A 27 -0.31 7.06 -5.32
N ALA A 28 -0.63 8.36 -5.34
CA ALA A 28 0.22 9.36 -4.68
C ALA A 28 0.40 9.07 -3.18
N GLY A 29 -0.67 8.66 -2.49
CA GLY A 29 -0.60 8.20 -1.11
C GLY A 29 0.19 6.89 -0.94
N ALA A 30 0.04 5.95 -1.87
CA ALA A 30 0.77 4.69 -1.87
C ALA A 30 2.28 4.90 -2.03
N GLU A 31 2.70 5.70 -3.01
CA GLU A 31 4.11 6.05 -3.25
C GLU A 31 4.72 6.74 -2.02
N TYR A 32 4.01 7.69 -1.40
CA TYR A 32 4.49 8.37 -0.20
C TYR A 32 4.70 7.38 0.97
N VAL A 33 3.72 6.51 1.21
CA VAL A 33 3.79 5.52 2.30
C VAL A 33 4.88 4.47 2.03
N ALA A 34 4.98 3.99 0.79
CA ALA A 34 5.99 3.03 0.38
C ALA A 34 7.39 3.62 0.52
N LYS A 35 7.62 4.81 -0.03
CA LYS A 35 8.91 5.53 0.05
C LYS A 35 9.40 5.63 1.49
N TYR A 36 8.54 6.07 2.41
CA TYR A 36 8.92 6.22 3.81
C TYR A 36 9.24 4.88 4.49
N ASN A 37 8.43 3.85 4.23
CA ASN A 37 8.63 2.53 4.84
C ASN A 37 9.80 1.75 4.23
N LEU A 38 10.21 2.06 2.99
CA LEU A 38 11.45 1.57 2.37
C LEU A 38 12.72 2.23 2.95
N GLY A 39 12.59 3.10 3.95
CA GLY A 39 13.72 3.74 4.62
C GLY A 39 14.13 5.10 4.03
N ASN A 40 13.45 5.59 2.99
CA ASN A 40 13.73 6.92 2.43
C ASN A 40 13.04 8.03 3.24
N ASP A 41 13.56 9.25 3.12
CA ASP A 41 12.94 10.44 3.70
C ASP A 41 11.78 10.98 2.85
N VAL A 42 10.79 11.55 3.53
CA VAL A 42 9.61 12.17 2.93
C VAL A 42 9.33 13.51 3.59
N GLN A 43 8.73 14.44 2.85
CA GLN A 43 8.29 15.70 3.43
C GLN A 43 7.09 15.48 4.32
N TYR A 44 7.18 15.91 5.57
CA TYR A 44 6.08 15.86 6.53
C TYR A 44 5.61 17.27 6.89
N THR A 45 4.32 17.52 6.73
CA THR A 45 3.70 18.77 7.21
C THR A 45 3.21 18.53 8.63
N THR A 46 3.52 19.45 9.55
CA THR A 46 3.05 19.35 10.94
C THR A 46 1.54 19.14 10.97
N TYR A 47 1.11 18.03 11.56
CA TYR A 47 -0.29 17.70 11.75
C TYR A 47 -0.77 18.25 13.10
N VAL A 48 -1.89 18.96 13.07
CA VAL A 48 -2.54 19.51 14.27
C VAL A 48 -4.03 19.22 14.19
N ASN A 49 -4.58 18.62 15.25
CA ASN A 49 -6.02 18.52 15.45
C ASN A 49 -6.38 19.04 16.86
N SER A 50 -7.61 18.82 17.33
CA SER A 50 -8.06 19.28 18.65
C SER A 50 -7.27 18.70 19.82
N ASP A 51 -6.62 17.55 19.63
CA ASP A 51 -6.08 16.72 20.70
C ASP A 51 -4.55 16.58 20.63
N VAL A 52 -3.98 16.57 19.42
CA VAL A 52 -2.56 16.29 19.19
C VAL A 52 -1.91 17.27 18.21
N ARG A 53 -0.62 17.53 18.46
CA ARG A 53 0.30 18.22 17.55
C ARG A 53 1.49 17.31 17.26
N GLN A 54 1.59 16.85 16.01
CA GLN A 54 2.67 15.99 15.54
C GLN A 54 3.53 16.80 14.56
N THR A 55 4.75 17.15 14.98
CA THR A 55 5.67 17.98 14.17
C THR A 55 6.57 17.18 13.25
N GLN A 56 6.62 15.86 13.44
CA GLN A 56 7.46 14.94 12.69
C GLN A 56 6.69 13.65 12.39
N ILE A 57 7.06 13.00 11.28
CA ILE A 57 6.53 11.69 10.93
C ILE A 57 7.01 10.64 11.95
N SER A 58 6.11 9.73 12.34
CA SER A 58 6.43 8.69 13.32
C SER A 58 7.38 7.65 12.73
N SER A 59 8.46 7.33 13.44
CA SER A 59 9.31 6.17 13.15
C SER A 59 8.76 4.85 13.71
N GLY A 60 7.68 4.91 14.51
CA GLY A 60 7.04 3.73 15.09
C GLY A 60 6.56 2.78 14.00
N SER A 61 6.98 1.51 14.09
CA SER A 61 6.66 0.46 13.12
C SER A 61 7.05 0.78 11.67
N ARG A 62 7.95 1.74 11.43
CA ARG A 62 8.48 2.04 10.09
C ARG A 62 9.13 0.79 9.50
N GLY A 63 8.82 0.50 8.24
CA GLY A 63 9.35 -0.66 7.51
C GLY A 63 8.65 -1.98 7.83
N ASN A 64 7.53 -1.95 8.55
CA ASN A 64 6.72 -3.15 8.72
C ASN A 64 6.21 -3.65 7.36
N ILE A 65 6.50 -4.90 7.04
CA ILE A 65 6.04 -5.55 5.80
C ILE A 65 4.58 -5.98 6.00
N ARG A 66 3.76 -5.75 4.96
CA ARG A 66 2.31 -6.03 4.97
C ARG A 66 1.87 -6.52 3.59
N PRO A 67 0.95 -7.49 3.50
CA PRO A 67 0.59 -8.12 2.24
C PRO A 67 -0.49 -7.31 1.52
N ILE A 68 -0.22 -6.06 1.16
CA ILE A 68 -1.24 -5.14 0.61
C ILE A 68 -0.87 -4.54 -0.74
N TRP A 69 0.35 -4.80 -1.22
CA TRP A 69 0.98 -4.00 -2.27
C TRP A 69 0.72 -4.53 -3.67
N ASP A 70 0.54 -5.84 -3.83
CA ASP A 70 0.30 -6.49 -5.11
C ASP A 70 -0.94 -5.99 -5.84
N LEU A 71 -2.03 -5.68 -5.12
CA LEU A 71 -3.21 -5.07 -5.71
C LEU A 71 -2.87 -3.72 -6.35
N LEU A 72 -2.16 -2.86 -5.62
CA LEU A 72 -1.78 -1.53 -6.10
C LEU A 72 -0.79 -1.61 -7.26
N TYR A 73 0.24 -2.47 -7.14
CA TYR A 73 1.21 -2.70 -8.20
C TYR A 73 0.53 -3.14 -9.50
N ASN A 74 -0.28 -4.21 -9.45
CA ASN A 74 -0.88 -4.74 -10.66
C ASN A 74 -1.85 -3.74 -11.27
N HIS A 75 -2.67 -3.06 -10.46
CA HIS A 75 -3.60 -2.07 -11.00
C HIS A 75 -2.87 -0.90 -11.68
N TYR A 76 -1.92 -0.25 -10.98
CA TYR A 76 -1.29 0.95 -11.54
C TYR A 76 -0.25 0.64 -12.61
N VAL A 77 0.58 -0.38 -12.43
CA VAL A 77 1.70 -0.66 -13.33
C VAL A 77 1.27 -1.54 -14.50
N LYS A 78 0.50 -2.59 -14.23
CA LYS A 78 0.16 -3.59 -15.25
C LYS A 78 -1.09 -3.23 -16.04
N ILE A 79 -2.12 -2.70 -15.39
CA ILE A 79 -3.38 -2.33 -16.04
C ILE A 79 -3.32 -0.90 -16.58
N GLU A 80 -2.97 0.08 -15.74
CA GLU A 80 -2.97 1.50 -16.11
C GLU A 80 -1.67 1.96 -16.79
N GLY A 81 -0.60 1.15 -16.79
CA GLY A 81 0.69 1.48 -17.42
C GLY A 81 1.41 2.67 -16.78
N MET A 82 1.09 3.01 -15.54
CA MET A 82 1.67 4.13 -14.80
C MET A 82 3.01 3.76 -14.17
N ASN A 83 3.86 4.77 -13.95
CA ASN A 83 5.06 4.58 -13.14
C ASN A 83 4.71 4.68 -11.65
N ALA A 84 5.01 3.62 -10.90
CA ALA A 84 4.79 3.51 -9.47
C ALA A 84 6.05 2.90 -8.81
N THR A 85 7.11 3.71 -8.72
CA THR A 85 8.46 3.25 -8.35
C THR A 85 8.47 2.58 -6.98
N TYR A 86 8.03 3.29 -5.94
CA TYR A 86 8.13 2.76 -4.57
C TYR A 86 7.08 1.69 -4.29
N THR A 87 5.91 1.77 -4.93
CA THR A 87 4.88 0.72 -4.86
C THR A 87 5.40 -0.59 -5.48
N THR A 88 6.14 -0.50 -6.58
CA THR A 88 6.79 -1.65 -7.22
C THR A 88 7.85 -2.26 -6.31
N GLU A 89 8.77 -1.44 -5.80
CA GLU A 89 9.81 -1.88 -4.85
C GLU A 89 9.21 -2.54 -3.60
N TYR A 90 8.12 -1.99 -3.06
CA TYR A 90 7.47 -2.58 -1.89
C TYR A 90 6.75 -3.89 -2.21
N ALA A 91 6.09 -4.00 -3.36
CA ALA A 91 5.48 -5.25 -3.79
C ALA A 91 6.54 -6.35 -3.96
N GLU A 92 7.70 -6.02 -4.53
CA GLU A 92 8.84 -6.94 -4.63
C GLU A 92 9.40 -7.34 -3.26
N LEU A 93 9.55 -6.38 -2.33
CA LEU A 93 9.98 -6.66 -0.95
C LEU A 93 9.04 -7.65 -0.27
N VAL A 94 7.73 -7.44 -0.37
CA VAL A 94 6.72 -8.28 0.26
C VAL A 94 6.73 -9.69 -0.32
N ARG A 95 6.82 -9.82 -1.65
CA ARG A 95 6.94 -11.11 -2.34
C ARG A 95 8.22 -11.83 -1.95
N SER A 96 9.34 -11.12 -1.86
CA SER A 96 10.62 -11.71 -1.45
C SER A 96 10.56 -12.24 -0.01
N ASP A 97 9.95 -11.48 0.92
CA ASP A 97 9.77 -11.89 2.31
C ASP A 97 8.82 -13.09 2.44
N GLY A 98 7.73 -13.12 1.65
CA GLY A 98 6.75 -14.18 1.66
C GLY A 98 7.08 -15.40 0.78
N GLY A 99 8.35 -15.60 0.41
CA GLY A 99 8.80 -16.79 -0.32
C GLY A 99 8.37 -16.86 -1.80
N GLY A 100 8.24 -15.71 -2.44
CA GLY A 100 7.81 -15.55 -3.84
C GLY A 100 6.35 -15.12 -4.01
N ALA A 101 5.60 -15.01 -2.92
CA ALA A 101 4.23 -14.51 -2.88
C ALA A 101 4.05 -13.55 -1.70
N ASP A 102 2.92 -12.85 -1.60
CA ASP A 102 2.65 -11.98 -0.45
C ASP A 102 2.22 -12.73 0.82
N ALA A 103 2.37 -14.05 0.89
CA ALA A 103 2.17 -14.97 2.02
C ALA A 103 0.81 -14.96 2.77
N GLY A 104 -0.04 -13.96 2.60
CA GLY A 104 -1.34 -13.89 3.26
C GLY A 104 -1.37 -13.04 4.54
N GLY A 105 -2.59 -12.73 4.98
CA GLY A 105 -2.86 -12.16 6.30
C GLY A 105 -2.44 -13.11 7.42
N GLY A 106 -1.94 -12.56 8.53
CA GLY A 106 -1.41 -13.30 9.67
C GLY A 106 0.06 -13.75 9.53
N TYR A 107 0.62 -13.77 8.33
CA TYR A 107 2.05 -14.07 8.13
C TYR A 107 2.95 -13.01 8.75
N TYR A 108 2.57 -11.73 8.61
CA TYR A 108 3.40 -10.57 8.99
C TYR A 108 3.14 -10.08 10.43
N GLY A 109 2.64 -10.96 11.30
CA GLY A 109 2.44 -10.69 12.72
C GLY A 109 1.13 -11.25 13.28
N THR A 110 1.12 -11.41 14.60
CA THR A 110 -0.01 -11.98 15.37
C THR A 110 -0.96 -10.91 15.94
N THR A 111 -0.67 -9.63 15.73
CA THR A 111 -1.51 -8.51 16.16
C THR A 111 -2.46 -8.08 15.05
N SER A 112 -3.44 -7.22 15.38
CA SER A 112 -4.51 -6.80 14.46
C SER A 112 -4.01 -6.35 13.09
N GLY A 113 -2.89 -5.61 13.04
CA GLY A 113 -2.33 -5.11 11.78
C GLY A 113 -1.89 -6.19 10.79
N GLY A 114 -1.63 -7.42 11.23
CA GLY A 114 -1.38 -8.57 10.36
C GLY A 114 -2.63 -9.10 9.66
N PHE A 115 -3.82 -8.73 10.15
CA PHE A 115 -5.13 -9.22 9.70
C PHE A 115 -6.00 -8.14 9.04
N ASP A 116 -5.52 -6.89 8.95
CA ASP A 116 -6.25 -5.77 8.31
C ASP A 116 -6.57 -6.04 6.83
N GLN A 117 -5.86 -6.98 6.20
CA GLN A 117 -6.14 -7.46 4.86
C GLN A 117 -5.88 -8.96 4.78
N LEU A 118 -6.66 -9.66 3.95
CA LEU A 118 -6.59 -11.13 3.82
C LEU A 118 -5.25 -11.64 3.25
N GLY A 119 -4.47 -10.77 2.61
CA GLY A 119 -3.32 -11.09 1.76
C GLY A 119 -3.73 -11.91 0.53
N TYR A 120 -2.78 -12.69 -0.01
CA TYR A 120 -2.94 -13.50 -1.23
C TYR A 120 -3.27 -12.65 -2.46
N ASN A 121 -2.81 -11.42 -2.47
CA ASN A 121 -3.01 -10.48 -3.55
C ASN A 121 -2.22 -10.88 -4.80
N THR A 122 -1.10 -11.61 -4.65
CA THR A 122 -0.41 -12.23 -5.79
C THR A 122 -1.30 -13.25 -6.50
N LEU A 123 -2.16 -13.97 -5.78
CA LEU A 123 -3.12 -14.90 -6.37
C LEU A 123 -4.31 -14.17 -7.00
N MET A 124 -4.82 -13.13 -6.35
CA MET A 124 -6.06 -12.48 -6.78
C MET A 124 -5.89 -11.44 -7.89
N PHE A 125 -4.74 -10.77 -7.96
CA PHE A 125 -4.60 -9.55 -8.77
C PHE A 125 -3.44 -9.56 -9.76
N THR A 126 -2.60 -10.60 -9.78
CA THR A 126 -1.50 -10.67 -10.74
C THR A 126 -2.02 -10.89 -12.15
N VAL A 127 -1.62 -10.01 -13.08
CA VAL A 127 -2.01 -10.01 -14.50
C VAL A 127 -0.83 -9.78 -15.44
#